data_AF-A0A9D6MIH7-F1
#
_entry.id   AF-A0A9D6MIH7-F1
#
_cell.length_a   1.000
_cell.length_b   1.000
_cell.length_c   1.000
_cell.angle_alpha   90.00
_cell.angle_beta   90.00
_cell.angle_gamma   90.00
#
_symmetry.space_group_name_H-M   'P 1'
#
loop_
_entity.id
_entity.type
_entity.pdbx_description
1 polymer ?
#
loop_
_entity_poly.entity_id
_entity_poly.type
_entity_poly.pdbx_seq_one_letter_code
_entity_poly.pdbx_strand_id
1 'polypeptide(L)' 'MFNRVLRRMQALVRASEYVLTLHGHEEMEADGLTVYDIENVILSGRILEH' A
#
# COMPACT_ATOMS: atom_id res chain seq x y z
N MET A 1 -15.44 9.59 1.95
CA MET A 1 -15.71 9.80 3.40
C MET A 1 -14.45 9.75 4.28
N PHE A 2 -13.33 9.14 3.83
CA PHE A 2 -12.10 9.01 4.65
C PHE A 2 -10.86 9.76 4.10
N ASN A 3 -11.04 10.84 3.35
CA ASN A 3 -9.93 11.55 2.68
C ASN A 3 -8.82 11.99 3.65
N ARG A 4 -9.14 12.29 4.91
CA ARG A 4 -8.15 12.61 5.94
C ARG A 4 -7.26 11.41 6.29
N VAL A 5 -7.84 10.22 6.40
CA VAL A 5 -7.09 8.99 6.71
C VAL A 5 -6.25 8.59 5.51
N LEU A 6 -6.82 8.61 4.30
CA LEU A 6 -6.10 8.31 3.08
C LEU A 6 -4.88 9.23 2.90
N ARG A 7 -5.03 10.55 3.11
CA ARG A 7 -3.89 11.49 3.06
C ARG A 7 -2.81 11.17 4.10
N ARG A 8 -3.19 10.72 5.29
CA ARG A 8 -2.22 10.32 6.33
C ARG A 8 -1.46 9.06 5.90
N MET A 9 -2.13 8.05 5.38
CA MET A 9 -1.49 6.83 4.86
C MET A 9 -0.55 7.15 3.70
N GLN A 10 -0.98 8.00 2.77
CA GLN A 10 -0.16 8.46 1.65
C GLN A 10 1.11 9.19 2.11
N ALA A 11 1.02 10.02 3.16
CA ALA A 11 2.18 10.70 3.72
C ALA A 11 3.18 9.71 4.33
N LEU A 12 2.69 8.72 5.08
CA LEU A 12 3.53 7.67 5.68
C LEU A 12 4.22 6.82 4.61
N VAL A 13 3.49 6.38 3.58
CA VAL A 13 4.06 5.61 2.46
C VAL A 13 5.15 6.41 1.73
N ARG A 14 4.90 7.70 1.43
CA ARG A 14 5.89 8.58 0.77
C ARG A 14 7.15 8.80 1.61
N ALA A 15 7.02 8.77 2.94
CA ALA A 15 8.15 8.90 3.86
C ALA A 15 8.78 7.54 4.21
N SER A 16 8.28 6.43 3.64
CA SER A 16 8.64 5.06 4.04
C SER A 16 8.47 4.80 5.54
N GLU A 17 7.52 5.48 6.17
CA GLU A 17 7.17 5.36 7.60
C GLU A 17 6.08 4.31 7.81
N TYR A 18 6.33 3.09 7.35
CA TYR A 18 5.47 1.94 7.59
C TYR A 18 6.32 0.67 7.75
N VAL A 19 5.71 -0.39 8.28
CA VAL A 19 6.34 -1.70 8.38
C VAL A 19 5.49 -2.72 7.64
N LEU A 20 6.14 -3.59 6.88
CA LEU A 20 5.52 -4.78 6.31
C LEU A 20 5.86 -5.98 7.19
N THR A 21 4.84 -6.70 7.64
CA THR A 21 5.05 -7.94 8.38
C THR A 21 5.46 -9.06 7.42
N LEU A 22 6.16 -10.08 7.92
CA LEU A 22 6.50 -11.25 7.13
C LEU A 22 5.25 -11.89 6.49
N HIS A 23 4.20 -12.11 7.29
CA HIS A 23 2.94 -12.65 6.79
C HIS A 23 2.31 -11.76 5.70
N GLY A 24 2.37 -10.43 5.85
CA GLY A 24 1.87 -9.52 4.81
C GLY A 24 2.66 -9.62 3.51
N HIS A 25 3.97 -9.83 3.59
CA HIS A 25 4.82 -10.08 2.42
C HIS A 25 4.46 -11.40 1.73
N GLU A 26 4.29 -12.49 2.50
CA GLU A 26 3.94 -13.82 1.98
C GLU A 26 2.56 -13.83 1.31
N GLU A 27 1.56 -13.18 1.90
CA GLU A 27 0.21 -13.09 1.31
C GLU A 27 0.22 -12.28 0.00
N MET A 28 0.97 -11.15 -0.05
CA MET A 28 1.12 -10.38 -1.27
C MET A 28 1.81 -11.18 -2.37
N GLU A 29 2.89 -11.88 -2.04
CA GLU A 29 3.63 -12.71 -2.99
C GLU A 29 2.76 -13.86 -3.51
N ALA A 30 1.93 -14.46 -2.65
CA ALA A 30 0.97 -15.51 -3.05
C ALA A 30 -0.04 -15.01 -4.10
N ASP A 31 -0.42 -13.74 -4.04
CA ASP A 31 -1.26 -13.06 -5.04
C ASP A 31 -0.47 -12.51 -6.25
N GLY A 32 0.85 -12.72 -6.30
CA GLY A 32 1.72 -12.18 -7.36
C GLY A 32 1.95 -10.68 -7.28
N LEU A 33 1.70 -10.07 -6.11
CA LEU A 33 1.83 -8.64 -5.86
C LEU A 33 3.17 -8.31 -5.21
N THR A 34 3.71 -7.15 -5.58
CA THR A 34 4.90 -6.58 -4.96
C THR A 34 4.52 -5.45 -3.99
N VAL A 35 5.48 -5.02 -3.15
CA VAL A 35 5.33 -3.79 -2.35
C VAL A 35 4.94 -2.59 -3.20
N TYR A 36 5.48 -2.51 -4.42
CA TYR A 36 5.19 -1.40 -5.32
C TYR A 36 3.70 -1.34 -5.70
N ASP A 37 3.08 -2.49 -5.96
CA ASP A 37 1.65 -2.55 -6.31
C ASP A 37 0.77 -2.04 -5.16
N ILE A 38 1.10 -2.44 -3.93
CA ILE A 38 0.40 -2.00 -2.72
C ILE A 38 0.60 -0.51 -2.47
N GLU A 39 1.84 -0.02 -2.56
CA GLU A 39 2.14 1.40 -2.44
C GLU A 39 1.39 2.22 -3.50
N ASN A 40 1.35 1.73 -4.75
CA ASN A 40 0.67 2.41 -5.85
C ASN A 40 -0.85 2.53 -5.61
N VAL A 41 -1.51 1.49 -5.09
CA VAL A 41 -2.93 1.53 -4.71
C VAL A 41 -3.18 2.54 -3.60
N ILE A 42 -2.32 2.60 -2.57
CA ILE A 42 -2.45 3.56 -1.47
C ILE A 42 -2.22 4.99 -1.97
N LEU A 43 -1.18 5.21 -2.78
CA LEU A 43 -0.79 6.52 -3.29
C LEU A 43 -1.80 7.07 -4.30
N SER A 44 -2.38 6.22 -5.15
CA SER A 44 -3.43 6.61 -6.10
C SER A 44 -4.80 6.74 -5.44
N GLY A 45 -5.03 6.02 -4.33
CA GLY A 45 -6.34 5.89 -3.70
C GLY A 45 -7.33 5.12 -4.57
N ARG A 46 -6.85 4.28 -5.49
CA ARG A 46 -7.64 3.50 -6.44
C ARG A 46 -7.08 2.08 -6.50
N ILE A 47 -7.95 1.09 -6.64
CA ILE A 47 -7.53 -0.27 -7.00
C ILE A 47 -7.18 -0.24 -8.48
N LEU A 48 -5.97 -0.66 -8.82
CA LEU A 48 -5.42 -0.68 -10.18
C LEU A 48 -5.12 -2.14 -10.55
N GLU A 49 -5.41 -2.50 -11.78
CA GLU A 49 -5.09 -3.80 -12.37
C GLU A 49 -4.16 -3.54 -13.57
N HIS A 50 -3.11 -4.35 -13.71
CA HIS A 50 -2.10 -4.24 -14.77
C HIS A 50 -2.27 -5.34 -15.82
#